data_AF-A0A558E153-F1
#
_entry.id   AF-A0A558E153-F1
#
_cell.length_a   1.000
_cell.length_b   1.000
_cell.length_c   1.000
_cell.angle_alpha   90.00
_cell.angle_beta   90.00
_cell.angle_gamma   90.00
#
_symmetry.space_group_name_H-M   'P 1'
#
loop_
_entity.id
_entity.type
_entity.pdbx_description
1 polymer ?
#
loop_
_entity_poly.entity_id
_entity_poly.type
_entity_poly.pdbx_seq_one_letter_code
_entity_poly.pdbx_strand_id
1 'polypeptide(L)'
;MKQTSTAQKVSFIIAIISYIAAISCIGATVYYSGELGSDHPVVASFGASVVFFVGVGVVLHVIGKVSLPNLSMKFSADEQDKPKE
;
A
#
# COMPACT_ATOMS: atom_id res chain seq x y z
N MET A 1 23.71 -4.28 -10.15
CA MET A 1 22.49 -4.85 -9.53
C MET A 1 21.76 -3.72 -8.82
N LYS A 2 20.55 -3.36 -9.30
CA LYS A 2 19.81 -2.16 -8.90
C LYS A 2 19.19 -2.42 -7.51
N GLN A 3 19.74 -1.80 -6.48
CA GLN A 3 19.33 -1.95 -5.08
C GLN A 3 17.98 -1.24 -4.86
N THR A 4 16.88 -1.87 -5.29
CA THR A 4 15.53 -1.42 -4.91
C THR A 4 15.38 -1.70 -3.42
N SER A 5 15.22 -0.66 -2.62
CA SER A 5 15.04 -0.78 -1.17
C SER A 5 13.95 -1.81 -0.87
N THR A 6 14.19 -2.74 0.07
CA THR A 6 13.25 -3.81 0.45
C THR A 6 11.84 -3.27 0.71
N ALA A 7 11.74 -2.04 1.24
CA ALA A 7 10.49 -1.32 1.45
C ALA A 7 9.67 -1.08 0.17
N GLN A 8 10.32 -0.82 -0.97
CA GLN A 8 9.65 -0.60 -2.25
C GLN A 8 9.02 -1.90 -2.79
N LYS A 9 9.74 -3.02 -2.66
CA LYS A 9 9.21 -4.35 -3.02
C LYS A 9 8.01 -4.74 -2.14
N VAL A 10 8.12 -4.52 -0.83
CA VAL A 10 7.04 -4.81 0.12
C VAL A 10 5.81 -3.95 -0.17
N SER A 11 6.00 -2.65 -0.43
CA SER A 11 4.90 -1.75 -0.80
C SER A 11 4.17 -2.19 -2.05
N PHE A 12 4.90 -2.66 -3.07
CA PHE A 12 4.30 -3.16 -4.31
C PHE A 12 3.50 -4.46 -4.11
N ILE A 13 4.00 -5.38 -3.28
CA ILE A 13 3.28 -6.62 -2.95
C ILE A 13 1.98 -6.29 -2.20
N ILE A 14 2.04 -5.39 -1.21
CA ILE A 14 0.85 -4.98 -0.45
C ILE A 14 -0.15 -4.25 -1.35
N ALA A 15 0.31 -3.46 -2.33
CA ALA A 15 -0.57 -2.84 -3.32
C ALA A 15 -1.37 -3.89 -4.11
N ILE A 16 -0.72 -4.96 -4.56
CA ILE A 16 -1.40 -6.07 -5.27
C ILE A 16 -2.44 -6.74 -4.38
N ILE A 17 -2.09 -7.04 -3.12
CA ILE A 17 -3.02 -7.64 -2.16
C ILE A 17 -4.23 -6.72 -1.93
N SER A 18 -3.99 -5.41 -1.82
CA SER A 18 -5.05 -4.40 -1.67
C SER A 18 -6.02 -4.40 -2.85
N TYR A 19 -5.52 -4.51 -4.08
CA TYR A 19 -6.40 -4.60 -5.25
C TYR A 19 -7.21 -5.90 -5.30
N ILE A 20 -6.62 -7.03 -4.90
CA ILE A 20 -7.35 -8.30 -4.81
C ILE A 20 -8.46 -8.20 -3.75
N ALA A 21 -8.17 -7.59 -2.61
CA ALA A 21 -9.15 -7.34 -1.54
C ALA A 21 -10.28 -6.38 -1.99
N ALA A 22 -9.97 -5.39 -2.84
CA ALA A 22 -10.99 -4.53 -3.44
C ALA A 22 -11.94 -5.34 -4.35
N ILE A 23 -11.39 -6.23 -5.19
CA ILE A 23 -12.20 -7.09 -6.07
C ILE A 23 -13.11 -8.01 -5.26
N SER A 24 -12.60 -8.62 -4.18
CA SER A 24 -13.43 -9.46 -3.31
C SER A 24 -14.51 -8.66 -2.58
N CYS A 25 -14.22 -7.44 -2.12
CA CYS A 25 -15.23 -6.54 -1.55
C CYS A 25 -16.32 -6.15 -2.56
N ILE A 26 -15.97 -5.92 -3.84
CA ILE A 26 -16.97 -5.66 -4.89
C ILE A 26 -17.89 -6.88 -5.04
N GLY A 27 -17.33 -8.09 -5.13
CA GLY A 27 -18.11 -9.32 -5.21
C GLY A 27 -19.07 -9.50 -4.02
N ALA A 28 -18.57 -9.27 -2.80
CA ALA A 28 -19.37 -9.30 -1.59
C ALA A 28 -20.47 -8.23 -1.60
N THR A 29 -20.17 -7.00 -2.06
CA THR A 29 -21.15 -5.92 -2.16
C THR A 29 -22.30 -6.30 -3.09
N VAL A 30 -22.00 -6.85 -4.27
CA VAL A 30 -23.03 -7.26 -5.24
C VAL A 30 -23.90 -8.39 -4.70
N TYR A 31 -23.26 -9.39 -4.08
CA TYR A 31 -23.97 -10.51 -3.46
C TYR A 31 -24.90 -10.05 -2.32
N TYR A 32 -24.39 -9.26 -1.37
CA TYR A 32 -25.18 -8.79 -0.23
C TYR A 32 -26.21 -7.71 -0.59
N SER A 33 -25.97 -6.90 -1.63
CA SER A 33 -26.97 -5.94 -2.13
C SER A 33 -28.23 -6.64 -2.66
N GLY A 34 -28.07 -7.84 -3.23
CA GLY A 34 -29.19 -8.65 -3.72
C GLY A 34 -30.03 -9.28 -2.60
N GLU A 35 -29.41 -9.63 -1.46
CA GLU A 35 -30.11 -10.30 -0.35
C GLU A 35 -30.67 -9.34 0.70
N LEU A 36 -29.95 -8.25 1.06
CA LEU A 36 -30.32 -7.39 2.21
C LEU A 36 -30.83 -5.99 1.81
N GLY A 37 -30.76 -5.63 0.53
CA GLY A 37 -31.07 -4.28 0.05
C GLY A 37 -29.93 -3.28 0.29
N SER A 38 -29.86 -2.26 -0.57
CA SER A 38 -28.74 -1.31 -0.62
C SER A 38 -28.59 -0.41 0.62
N ASP A 39 -29.65 -0.27 1.42
CA ASP A 39 -29.66 0.53 2.65
C ASP A 39 -29.08 -0.22 3.86
N HIS A 40 -28.73 -1.50 3.72
CA HIS A 40 -28.17 -2.27 4.82
C HIS A 40 -26.74 -1.77 5.13
N PRO A 41 -26.41 -1.47 6.41
CA PRO A 41 -25.11 -0.90 6.79
C PRO A 41 -23.92 -1.78 6.37
N VAL A 42 -24.15 -3.08 6.21
CA VAL A 42 -23.17 -4.05 5.70
C VAL A 42 -22.78 -3.73 4.25
N VAL A 43 -23.75 -3.47 3.38
CA VAL A 43 -23.52 -3.13 1.96
C VAL A 43 -22.80 -1.79 1.85
N ALA A 44 -23.22 -0.79 2.64
CA ALA A 44 -22.55 0.50 2.71
C ALA A 44 -21.09 0.38 3.18
N SER A 45 -20.82 -0.47 4.19
CA SER A 45 -19.48 -0.72 4.72
C SER A 45 -18.59 -1.44 3.70
N PHE A 46 -19.14 -2.39 2.94
CA PHE A 46 -18.42 -3.02 1.84
C PHE A 46 -18.12 -2.04 0.72
N GLY A 47 -19.08 -1.18 0.34
CA GLY A 47 -18.86 -0.11 -0.62
C GLY A 47 -17.74 0.84 -0.21
N ALA A 48 -17.73 1.30 1.05
CA ALA A 48 -16.66 2.12 1.61
C ALA A 48 -15.30 1.39 1.62
N SER A 49 -15.30 0.10 1.91
CA SER A 49 -14.08 -0.73 1.92
C SER A 49 -13.47 -0.85 0.52
N VAL A 50 -14.28 -0.94 -0.54
CA VAL A 50 -13.79 -0.94 -1.93
C VAL A 50 -13.00 0.34 -2.23
N VAL A 51 -13.57 1.52 -1.95
CA VAL A 51 -12.89 2.80 -2.22
C VAL A 51 -11.62 2.94 -1.40
N PHE A 52 -11.63 2.47 -0.15
CA PHE A 52 -10.44 2.45 0.71
C PHE A 52 -9.34 1.56 0.14
N PHE A 53 -9.63 0.30 -0.20
CA PHE A 53 -8.64 -0.63 -0.73
C PHE A 53 -8.10 -0.20 -2.10
N VAL A 54 -8.93 0.40 -2.96
CA VAL A 54 -8.47 0.99 -4.23
C VAL A 54 -7.57 2.19 -3.97
N GLY A 55 -7.97 3.12 -3.09
CA GLY A 55 -7.18 4.30 -2.76
C GLY A 55 -5.80 3.94 -2.18
N VAL A 56 -5.78 3.07 -1.16
CA VAL A 56 -4.55 2.55 -0.57
C VAL A 56 -3.72 1.80 -1.62
N GLY A 57 -4.35 0.96 -2.45
CA GLY A 57 -3.68 0.26 -3.54
C GLY A 57 -2.99 1.20 -4.52
N VAL A 58 -3.62 2.31 -4.91
CA VAL A 58 -3.03 3.33 -5.79
C VAL A 58 -1.83 4.00 -5.13
N VAL A 59 -1.96 4.41 -3.87
CA VAL A 59 -0.86 5.05 -3.12
C VAL A 59 0.35 4.11 -3.03
N LEU A 60 0.15 2.86 -2.62
CA LEU A 60 1.24 1.90 -2.50
C LEU A 60 1.81 1.49 -3.86
N HIS A 61 0.98 1.46 -4.91
CA HIS A 61 1.46 1.23 -6.27
C HIS A 61 2.37 2.37 -6.73
N VAL A 62 1.99 3.63 -6.48
CA VAL A 62 2.83 4.79 -6.81
C VAL A 62 4.14 4.73 -6.01
N ILE A 63 4.10 4.50 -4.70
CA ILE A 63 5.31 4.33 -3.87
C ILE A 63 6.21 3.20 -4.41
N GLY A 64 5.60 2.07 -4.81
CA GLY A 64 6.31 0.96 -5.43
C GLY A 64 6.91 1.28 -6.81
N LYS A 65 6.28 2.18 -7.58
CA LYS A 65 6.71 2.56 -8.93
C LYS A 65 7.73 3.71 -8.93
N VAL A 66 7.75 4.54 -7.89
CA VAL A 66 8.77 5.59 -7.74
C VAL A 66 10.11 4.91 -7.50
N SER A 67 10.97 4.96 -8.51
CA SER A 67 12.36 4.54 -8.40
C SER A 67 13.11 5.61 -7.63
N LEU A 68 13.00 5.60 -6.30
CA LEU A 68 13.75 6.52 -5.44
C LEU A 68 15.26 6.30 -5.70
N PRO A 69 16.00 7.29 -6.23
CA PRO A 69 17.44 7.22 -6.23
C PRO A 69 17.90 7.08 -4.78
N ASN A 70 18.98 6.32 -4.56
CA ASN A 70 19.49 6.01 -3.24
C ASN A 70 19.72 7.30 -2.44
N LEU A 71 18.80 7.65 -1.53
CA LEU A 71 18.89 8.81 -0.65
C LEU A 71 19.89 8.59 0.50
N SER A 72 20.83 7.65 0.34
CA SER A 72 22.15 7.72 0.99
C SER A 72 22.97 8.86 0.36
N MET A 73 22.37 10.06 0.29
CA MET A 73 23.16 11.26 0.49
C MET A 73 23.66 11.11 1.91
N LYS A 74 24.96 10.85 2.04
CA LYS A 74 25.76 10.94 3.25
C LYS A 74 25.02 11.79 4.28
N PHE A 75 24.27 11.15 5.18
CA PHE A 75 24.18 11.69 6.52
C PHE A 75 25.59 11.46 7.01
N SER A 76 26.47 12.42 6.70
CA SER A 76 27.81 12.49 7.26
C SER A 76 27.55 12.51 8.76
N ALA A 77 27.59 11.32 9.36
CA ALA A 77 28.08 11.14 10.71
C ALA A 77 29.57 11.54 10.66
N ASP A 78 29.80 12.83 10.50
CA ASP A 78 31.03 13.51 10.85
C ASP A 78 30.95 13.68 12.38
N GLU A 79 31.08 12.57 13.13
CA GLU A 79 31.21 12.62 14.59
C GLU A 79 31.65 11.25 15.17
N GLN A 80 32.67 10.59 14.62
CA GLN A 80 33.53 9.72 15.46
C GLN A 80 34.88 9.46 14.75
N ASP A 81 35.60 10.53 14.43
CA ASP A 81 37.07 10.48 14.57
C ASP A 81 37.38 11.04 15.96
N LYS A 82 37.51 10.16 16.95
CA LYS A 82 38.31 10.48 18.13
C LYS A 82 39.44 9.46 18.20
N PRO A 83 40.71 9.92 18.18
CA PRO A 83 41.86 9.07 17.98
C PRO A 83 41.98 8.02 19.08
N LYS A 84 42.41 6.82 18.67
CA LYS A 84 42.90 5.78 19.56
C LYS A 84 44.25 6.23 20.12
N GLU A 85 44.31 6.57 21.40
CA GLU A 85 45.43 6.28 22.32
C GLU A 85 44.89 6.19 23.76
#